data_AF-A0A7W7KFH2-F1
#
_entry.id   AF-A0A7W7KFH2-F1
#
_cell.length_a   1.000
_cell.length_b   1.000
_cell.length_c   1.000
_cell.angle_alpha   90.00
_cell.angle_beta   90.00
_cell.angle_gamma   90.00
#
_symmetry.space_group_name_H-M   'P 1'
#
loop_
_entity.id
_entity.type
_entity.pdbx_description
1 polymer ?
#
loop_
_entity_poly.entity_id
_entity_poly.type
_entity_poly.pdbx_seq_one_letter_code
_entity_poly.pdbx_strand_id
1 'polypeptide(L)'
;MYQRKFATMVGSRETPNTPDYPIGTLLGRAAHKLLYERGYDLGSGGAPGADMEAQKALGDDDAIRQLIEDHRFDLILPYKGFNGNKHGLLVTDPLIRNRCRQILIEQVYSRLGSVPRFISLSDSQIGDGPGQVKLTGKESFTREAFIRNVCQVLRRDLEGMTDFVICWTPDGCIDFSGYKQGVTGGTGIAILLAASYNRPVFNLERDDHRRRICDFVGMDYFERPKAAPEPGDTQIGLGF
;
A
#
# COMPACT_ATOMS: atom_id res chain seq x y z
N MET A 1 7.17 13.35 -18.20
CA MET A 1 5.71 13.47 -18.38
C MET A 1 5.10 12.09 -18.58
N TYR A 2 4.32 11.60 -17.63
CA TYR A 2 3.70 10.27 -17.70
C TYR A 2 2.49 10.28 -18.65
N GLN A 3 2.50 9.39 -19.66
CA GLN A 3 1.38 9.24 -20.61
C GLN A 3 0.50 8.03 -20.34
N ARG A 4 0.93 7.09 -19.49
CA ARG A 4 0.16 5.89 -19.13
C ARG A 4 -0.54 6.08 -17.79
N LYS A 5 -1.68 5.39 -17.65
CA LYS A 5 -2.41 5.27 -16.39
C LYS A 5 -1.56 4.56 -15.34
N PHE A 6 -1.75 4.86 -14.06
CA PHE A 6 -0.95 4.31 -12.97
C PHE A 6 -1.84 3.73 -11.86
N ALA A 7 -1.51 2.56 -11.33
CA ALA A 7 -2.23 1.97 -10.20
C ALA A 7 -1.29 1.54 -9.08
N THR A 8 -1.67 1.83 -7.83
CA THR A 8 -0.86 1.52 -6.66
C THR A 8 -1.34 0.24 -5.99
N MET A 9 -0.46 -0.73 -5.80
CA MET A 9 -0.72 -2.04 -5.21
C MET A 9 0.01 -2.15 -3.85
N VAL A 10 -0.71 -2.03 -2.74
CA VAL A 10 -0.14 -2.00 -1.37
C VAL A 10 -1.05 -2.70 -0.36
N GLY A 11 -0.52 -3.25 0.74
CA GLY A 11 -1.40 -3.85 1.76
C GLY A 11 -0.75 -4.11 3.11
N SER A 12 -1.52 -4.65 4.04
CA SER A 12 -0.98 -5.14 5.31
C SER A 12 -0.05 -6.33 5.06
N ARG A 13 0.94 -6.51 5.93
CA ARG A 13 1.83 -7.69 5.91
C ARG A 13 1.10 -9.00 6.19
N GLU A 14 -0.08 -8.89 6.78
CA GLU A 14 -0.99 -9.98 7.14
C GLU A 14 -2.04 -10.23 6.05
N THR A 15 -1.84 -9.72 4.83
CA THR A 15 -2.78 -9.95 3.71
C THR A 15 -3.02 -11.45 3.51
N PRO A 16 -4.26 -11.94 3.67
CA PRO A 16 -4.53 -13.37 3.63
C PRO A 16 -4.40 -13.91 2.21
N ASN A 17 -3.85 -15.12 2.11
CA ASN A 17 -3.73 -15.82 0.84
C ASN A 17 -3.87 -17.34 1.02
N THR A 18 -4.97 -17.75 1.66
CA THR A 18 -5.35 -19.16 1.83
C THR A 18 -6.31 -19.60 0.73
N PRO A 19 -6.54 -20.90 0.50
CA PRO A 19 -7.53 -21.38 -0.48
C PRO A 19 -8.94 -20.79 -0.27
N ASP A 20 -9.37 -20.65 1.00
CA ASP A 20 -10.69 -20.11 1.35
C ASP A 20 -10.74 -18.57 1.42
N TYR A 21 -9.58 -17.91 1.48
CA TYR A 21 -9.48 -16.45 1.44
C TYR A 21 -8.25 -15.96 0.66
N PRO A 22 -8.27 -16.08 -0.69
CA PRO A 22 -7.12 -15.87 -1.57
C PRO A 22 -6.94 -14.38 -1.95
N ILE A 23 -6.99 -13.46 -0.98
CA ILE A 23 -6.90 -12.01 -1.27
C ILE A 23 -5.56 -11.64 -1.93
N GLY A 24 -4.45 -12.21 -1.46
CA GLY A 24 -3.14 -12.04 -2.08
C GLY A 24 -3.15 -12.42 -3.56
N THR A 25 -3.69 -13.60 -3.89
CA THR A 25 -3.84 -14.09 -5.27
C THR A 25 -4.75 -13.18 -6.11
N LEU A 26 -5.86 -12.70 -5.54
CA LEU A 26 -6.75 -11.74 -6.21
C LEU A 26 -6.01 -10.44 -6.56
N LEU A 27 -5.25 -9.89 -5.61
CA LEU A 27 -4.45 -8.68 -5.77
C LEU A 27 -3.33 -8.88 -6.81
N GLY A 28 -2.64 -10.02 -6.78
CA GLY A 28 -1.63 -10.40 -7.78
C GLY A 28 -2.21 -10.52 -9.19
N ARG A 29 -3.31 -11.26 -9.37
CA ARG A 29 -4.00 -11.36 -10.67
C ARG A 29 -4.47 -10.00 -11.18
N ALA A 30 -4.96 -9.12 -10.30
CA ALA A 30 -5.32 -7.75 -10.65
C ALA A 30 -4.10 -6.95 -11.14
N ALA A 31 -2.94 -7.04 -10.45
CA ALA A 31 -1.69 -6.42 -10.88
C ALA A 31 -1.27 -6.89 -12.29
N HIS A 32 -1.21 -8.20 -12.52
CA HIS A 32 -0.88 -8.78 -13.83
C HIS A 32 -1.79 -8.24 -14.94
N LYS A 33 -3.12 -8.30 -14.75
CA LYS A 33 -4.07 -7.81 -15.76
C LYS A 33 -3.96 -6.31 -16.01
N LEU A 34 -3.77 -5.49 -14.97
CA LEU A 34 -3.59 -4.05 -15.13
C LEU A 34 -2.35 -3.73 -15.98
N LEU A 35 -1.22 -4.38 -15.69
CA LEU A 35 0.05 -4.15 -16.37
C LEU A 35 0.07 -4.64 -17.83
N TYR A 36 -0.36 -5.88 -18.06
CA TYR A 36 -0.19 -6.57 -19.34
C TYR A 36 -1.40 -6.47 -20.27
N GLU A 37 -2.62 -6.46 -19.74
CA GLU A 37 -3.85 -6.45 -20.56
C GLU A 37 -4.48 -5.06 -20.66
N ARG A 38 -4.29 -4.20 -19.64
CA ARG A 38 -4.91 -2.86 -19.58
C ARG A 38 -3.94 -1.69 -19.75
N GLY A 39 -2.64 -1.97 -19.92
CA GLY A 39 -1.63 -0.96 -20.24
C GLY A 39 -1.35 0.06 -19.13
N TYR A 40 -1.67 -0.26 -17.87
CA TYR A 40 -1.26 0.55 -16.71
C TYR A 40 0.24 0.39 -16.47
N ASP A 41 0.85 1.40 -15.87
CA ASP A 41 2.06 1.27 -15.07
C ASP A 41 1.65 1.01 -13.61
N LEU A 42 2.50 0.37 -12.80
CA LEU A 42 2.16 -0.01 -11.42
C LEU A 42 3.14 0.56 -10.40
N GLY A 43 2.69 0.71 -9.15
CA GLY A 43 3.54 1.03 -7.99
C GLY A 43 3.35 0.05 -6.85
N SER A 44 4.44 -0.47 -6.27
CA SER A 44 4.42 -1.28 -5.05
C SER A 44 5.73 -1.13 -4.26
N GLY A 45 5.99 -1.92 -3.21
CA GLY A 45 7.07 -1.58 -2.27
C GLY A 45 7.68 -2.70 -1.43
N GLY A 46 7.61 -3.94 -1.90
CA GLY A 46 8.44 -5.02 -1.37
C GLY A 46 8.07 -5.54 0.03
N ALA A 47 6.94 -5.14 0.62
CA ALA A 47 6.50 -5.70 1.92
C ALA A 47 5.89 -7.11 1.78
N PRO A 48 5.92 -7.95 2.83
CA PRO A 48 5.15 -9.19 2.85
C PRO A 48 3.65 -8.95 2.64
N GLY A 49 2.92 -10.00 2.27
CA GLY A 49 1.50 -9.89 1.91
C GLY A 49 1.32 -9.23 0.54
N ALA A 50 0.38 -8.28 0.44
CA ALA A 50 -0.06 -7.66 -0.81
C ALA A 50 1.07 -7.21 -1.76
N ASP A 51 2.07 -6.45 -1.28
CA ASP A 51 3.12 -5.94 -2.16
C ASP A 51 3.88 -7.11 -2.84
N MET A 52 4.22 -8.17 -2.10
CA MET A 52 4.89 -9.37 -2.62
C MET A 52 4.00 -10.21 -3.55
N GLU A 53 2.71 -10.35 -3.28
CA GLU A 53 1.80 -11.07 -4.18
C GLU A 53 1.56 -10.32 -5.50
N ALA A 54 1.59 -8.98 -5.48
CA ALA A 54 1.68 -8.19 -6.70
C ALA A 54 2.96 -8.53 -7.48
N GLN A 55 4.14 -8.45 -6.84
CA GLN A 55 5.43 -8.72 -7.49
C GLN A 55 5.49 -10.12 -8.13
N LYS A 56 5.14 -11.18 -7.38
CA LYS A 56 5.12 -12.57 -7.89
C LYS A 56 4.26 -12.74 -9.14
N ALA A 57 3.16 -11.99 -9.22
CA ALA A 57 2.26 -12.04 -10.38
C ALA A 57 2.76 -11.24 -11.59
N LEU A 58 3.78 -10.39 -11.43
CA LEU A 58 4.44 -9.70 -12.55
C LEU A 58 5.61 -10.49 -13.13
N GLY A 59 6.26 -11.36 -12.35
CA GLY A 59 7.28 -12.28 -12.85
C GLY A 59 8.38 -12.60 -11.83
N ASP A 60 9.51 -13.08 -12.34
CA ASP A 60 10.74 -13.34 -11.59
C ASP A 60 11.62 -12.08 -11.41
N ASP A 61 12.78 -12.22 -10.78
CA ASP A 61 13.70 -11.11 -10.51
C ASP A 61 14.10 -10.34 -11.78
N ASP A 62 14.31 -11.03 -12.91
CA ASP A 62 14.71 -10.40 -14.17
C ASP A 62 13.54 -9.68 -14.85
N ALA A 63 12.33 -10.25 -14.80
CA ALA A 63 11.13 -9.56 -15.24
C ALA A 63 10.85 -8.30 -14.40
N ILE A 64 10.97 -8.39 -13.07
CA ILE A 64 10.84 -7.23 -12.17
C ILE A 64 11.91 -6.17 -12.47
N ARG A 65 13.17 -6.57 -12.68
CA ARG A 65 14.26 -5.66 -13.05
C ARG A 65 13.93 -4.92 -14.35
N GLN A 66 13.53 -5.64 -15.40
CA GLN A 66 13.17 -5.07 -16.70
C GLN A 66 12.00 -4.10 -16.59
N LEU A 67 10.94 -4.44 -15.83
CA LEU A 67 9.79 -3.55 -15.61
C LEU A 67 10.16 -2.25 -14.87
N ILE A 68 11.15 -2.28 -13.97
CA ILE A 68 11.67 -1.08 -13.30
C ILE A 68 12.47 -0.22 -14.28
N GLU A 69 13.32 -0.84 -15.11
CA GLU A 69 14.12 -0.18 -16.15
C GLU A 69 13.24 0.48 -17.23
N ASP A 70 12.16 -0.19 -17.65
CA ASP A 70 11.18 0.31 -18.63
C ASP A 70 10.16 1.31 -18.04
N HIS A 71 10.31 1.71 -16.77
CA HIS A 71 9.39 2.57 -16.01
C HIS A 71 7.92 2.06 -15.94
N ARG A 72 7.73 0.75 -16.12
CA ARG A 72 6.44 0.06 -16.04
C ARG A 72 6.05 -0.31 -14.61
N PHE A 73 7.01 -0.50 -13.71
CA PHE A 73 6.79 -0.84 -12.31
C PHE A 73 7.68 -0.04 -11.35
N ASP A 74 7.08 0.91 -10.63
CA ASP A 74 7.72 1.65 -9.54
C ASP A 74 7.72 0.79 -8.26
N LEU A 75 8.66 -0.16 -8.16
CA LEU A 75 8.94 -0.92 -6.94
C LEU A 75 9.81 -0.10 -5.99
N ILE A 76 9.18 0.66 -5.08
CA ILE A 76 9.88 1.60 -4.20
C ILE A 76 10.14 0.97 -2.82
N LEU A 77 11.40 0.84 -2.43
CA LEU A 77 11.83 0.18 -1.19
C LEU A 77 12.25 1.19 -0.12
N PRO A 78 12.05 0.90 1.19
CA PRO A 78 12.53 1.74 2.28
C PRO A 78 14.06 1.69 2.45
N TYR A 79 14.71 0.61 1.99
CA TYR A 79 16.16 0.46 1.92
C TYR A 79 16.55 -0.66 0.95
N LYS A 80 17.80 -0.67 0.49
CA LYS A 80 18.34 -1.69 -0.43
C LYS A 80 18.25 -3.08 0.20
N GLY A 81 17.70 -4.06 -0.53
CA GLY A 81 17.56 -5.44 -0.03
C GLY A 81 16.35 -5.69 0.88
N PHE A 82 15.39 -4.76 0.98
CA PHE A 82 14.19 -4.93 1.80
C PHE A 82 13.44 -6.22 1.42
N ASN A 83 13.28 -7.14 2.39
CA ASN A 83 12.72 -8.48 2.23
C ASN A 83 13.34 -9.31 1.08
N GLY A 84 14.64 -9.15 0.84
CA GLY A 84 15.37 -9.92 -0.17
C GLY A 84 15.29 -9.36 -1.59
N ASN A 85 14.56 -8.26 -1.82
CA ASN A 85 14.47 -7.62 -3.13
C ASN A 85 15.85 -7.16 -3.63
N LYS A 86 16.34 -7.79 -4.69
CA LYS A 86 17.60 -7.46 -5.37
C LYS A 86 17.50 -6.14 -6.16
N HIS A 87 16.30 -5.86 -6.66
CA HIS A 87 15.96 -4.70 -7.49
C HIS A 87 14.92 -3.84 -6.79
N GLY A 88 14.93 -2.54 -7.07
CA GLY A 88 14.00 -1.59 -6.49
C GLY A 88 14.54 -0.17 -6.48
N LEU A 89 13.63 0.79 -6.50
CA LEU A 89 13.90 2.22 -6.44
C LEU A 89 14.04 2.65 -4.98
N LEU A 90 14.95 3.59 -4.71
CA LEU A 90 15.14 4.19 -3.39
C LEU A 90 14.88 5.70 -3.48
N VAL A 91 14.20 6.26 -2.49
CA VAL A 91 13.94 7.71 -2.40
C VAL A 91 15.12 8.38 -1.69
N THR A 92 16.20 8.63 -2.45
CA THR A 92 17.47 9.18 -1.94
C THR A 92 17.62 10.69 -2.11
N ASP A 93 16.90 11.31 -3.06
CA ASP A 93 16.99 12.75 -3.32
C ASP A 93 16.45 13.56 -2.10
N PRO A 94 17.28 14.41 -1.47
CA PRO A 94 16.87 15.19 -0.30
C PRO A 94 15.70 16.15 -0.56
N LEU A 95 15.52 16.66 -1.78
CA LEU A 95 14.41 17.53 -2.14
C LEU A 95 13.10 16.75 -2.19
N ILE A 96 13.11 15.58 -2.86
CA ILE A 96 11.95 14.67 -2.92
C ILE A 96 11.59 14.19 -1.51
N ARG A 97 12.56 13.73 -0.71
CA ARG A 97 12.36 13.28 0.68
C ARG A 97 11.74 14.36 1.56
N ASN A 98 12.25 15.60 1.46
CA ASN A 98 11.68 16.74 2.19
C ASN A 98 10.26 17.07 1.71
N ARG A 99 9.98 17.03 0.39
CA ARG A 99 8.63 17.26 -0.12
C ARG A 99 7.66 16.15 0.32
N CYS A 100 8.06 14.88 0.32
CA CYS A 100 7.25 13.77 0.86
C CYS A 100 6.84 14.00 2.31
N ARG A 101 7.76 14.47 3.16
CA ARG A 101 7.44 14.84 4.55
C ARG A 101 6.44 15.98 4.65
N GLN A 102 6.61 17.05 3.87
CA GLN A 102 5.66 18.16 3.88
C GLN A 102 4.28 17.72 3.40
N ILE A 103 4.21 16.88 2.36
CA ILE A 103 2.96 16.26 1.90
C ILE A 103 2.29 15.42 3.00
N LEU A 104 3.05 14.62 3.76
CA LEU A 104 2.51 13.89 4.92
C LEU A 104 1.94 14.82 5.99
N ILE A 105 2.60 15.95 6.27
CA ILE A 105 2.14 16.96 7.22
C ILE A 105 0.86 17.63 6.70
N GLU A 106 0.91 18.18 5.48
CA GLU A 106 -0.14 18.95 4.82
C GLU A 106 -1.42 18.13 4.58
N GLN A 107 -1.29 16.90 4.06
CA GLN A 107 -2.41 16.13 3.55
C GLN A 107 -2.95 15.08 4.52
N VAL A 108 -2.08 14.50 5.37
CA VAL A 108 -2.44 13.38 6.26
C VAL A 108 -2.50 13.84 7.71
N TYR A 109 -1.39 14.30 8.29
CA TYR A 109 -1.30 14.55 9.74
C TYR A 109 -2.01 15.82 10.20
N SER A 110 -2.20 16.81 9.33
CA SER A 110 -3.09 17.95 9.57
C SER A 110 -4.53 17.51 9.90
N ARG A 111 -5.02 16.43 9.26
CA ARG A 111 -6.35 15.86 9.46
C ARG A 111 -6.40 14.85 10.59
N LEU A 112 -5.29 14.16 10.88
CA LEU A 112 -5.16 13.26 12.05
C LEU A 112 -4.84 14.01 13.36
N GLY A 113 -4.68 15.33 13.33
CA GLY A 113 -4.52 16.19 14.52
C GLY A 113 -3.15 16.14 15.21
N SER A 114 -2.22 15.27 14.80
CA SER A 114 -0.86 15.23 15.36
C SER A 114 0.18 14.77 14.34
N VAL A 115 1.34 15.43 14.32
CA VAL A 115 2.48 15.07 13.45
C VAL A 115 3.50 14.27 14.28
N PRO A 116 3.81 13.01 13.94
CA PRO A 116 4.84 12.24 14.62
C PRO A 116 6.23 12.90 14.49
N ARG A 117 7.07 12.85 15.54
CA ARG A 117 8.39 13.51 15.52
C ARG A 117 9.28 13.08 14.35
N PHE A 118 9.21 11.80 13.98
CA PHE A 118 9.98 11.24 12.86
C PHE A 118 9.51 11.75 11.49
N ILE A 119 8.36 12.43 11.41
CA ILE A 119 7.86 13.16 10.24
C ILE A 119 8.05 14.68 10.38
N SER A 120 8.17 15.26 11.58
CA SER A 120 8.47 16.70 11.72
C SER A 120 9.96 17.07 11.50
N LEU A 121 10.92 16.26 11.96
CA LEU A 121 12.35 16.59 12.20
C LEU A 121 13.34 16.81 11.01
N SER A 122 12.93 17.24 9.81
CA SER A 122 13.78 17.33 8.58
C SER A 122 14.65 16.07 8.30
N ASP A 123 15.54 16.04 7.30
CA ASP A 123 16.67 15.07 7.23
C ASP A 123 17.94 15.63 7.92
N SER A 124 18.18 16.95 7.88
CA SER A 124 19.38 17.59 8.46
C SER A 124 19.40 17.63 10.00
N GLN A 125 18.23 17.59 10.65
CA GLN A 125 18.16 17.52 12.12
C GLN A 125 18.23 16.07 12.64
N ILE A 126 18.44 15.07 11.77
CA ILE A 126 18.57 13.66 12.16
C ILE A 126 20.02 13.21 11.97
N GLY A 127 20.55 12.54 12.98
CA GLY A 127 21.92 12.01 12.98
C GLY A 127 22.46 11.87 14.40
N ASP A 128 23.78 11.66 14.47
CA ASP A 128 24.54 11.51 15.72
C ASP A 128 25.40 12.75 16.05
N GLY A 129 25.28 13.83 15.27
CA GLY A 129 26.03 15.08 15.46
C GLY A 129 25.43 16.04 16.50
N PRO A 130 26.18 17.08 16.92
CA PRO A 130 25.70 18.08 17.86
C PRO A 130 24.41 18.76 17.40
N GLY A 131 23.39 18.78 18.27
CA GLY A 131 22.08 19.36 17.96
C GLY A 131 21.18 18.51 17.06
N GLN A 132 21.64 17.35 16.59
CA GLN A 132 20.81 16.40 15.85
C GLN A 132 20.06 15.45 16.79
N VAL A 133 18.96 14.90 16.29
CA VAL A 133 18.08 13.97 17.00
C VAL A 133 18.25 12.57 16.45
N LYS A 134 18.73 11.65 17.29
CA LYS A 134 18.74 10.22 16.96
C LYS A 134 17.31 9.67 16.97
N LEU A 135 16.89 9.06 15.87
CA LEU A 135 15.66 8.27 15.81
C LEU A 135 15.93 6.85 16.31
N THR A 136 14.93 6.21 16.92
CA THR A 136 14.97 4.76 17.17
C THR A 136 14.93 3.99 15.85
N GLY A 137 15.38 2.74 15.85
CA GLY A 137 15.32 1.88 14.64
C GLY A 137 13.89 1.73 14.09
N LYS A 138 12.87 1.67 14.97
CA LYS A 138 11.46 1.64 14.59
C LYS A 138 11.03 2.93 13.90
N GLU A 139 11.38 4.09 14.44
CA GLU A 139 11.02 5.40 13.86
C GLU A 139 11.73 5.66 12.53
N SER A 140 13.02 5.32 12.44
CA SER A 140 13.78 5.39 11.20
C SER A 140 13.12 4.52 10.11
N PHE A 141 12.82 3.25 10.42
CA PHE A 141 12.09 2.38 9.50
C PHE A 141 10.70 2.91 9.12
N THR A 142 9.91 3.37 10.09
CA THR A 142 8.55 3.88 9.84
C THR A 142 8.59 5.14 8.96
N ARG A 143 9.56 6.02 9.16
CA ARG A 143 9.79 7.20 8.32
C ARG A 143 10.07 6.82 6.88
N GLU A 144 11.02 5.91 6.63
CA GLU A 144 11.35 5.47 5.27
C GLU A 144 10.17 4.75 4.60
N ALA A 145 9.43 3.93 5.34
CA ALA A 145 8.19 3.33 4.85
C ALA A 145 7.11 4.37 4.48
N PHE A 146 7.01 5.49 5.20
CA PHE A 146 6.03 6.54 4.91
C PHE A 146 6.47 7.44 3.75
N ILE A 147 7.75 7.79 3.66
CA ILE A 147 8.32 8.48 2.48
C ILE A 147 8.11 7.62 1.22
N ARG A 148 8.39 6.31 1.32
CA ARG A 148 8.09 5.32 0.28
C ARG A 148 6.62 5.34 -0.12
N ASN A 149 5.69 5.28 0.84
CA ASN A 149 4.25 5.28 0.57
C ASN A 149 3.77 6.57 -0.14
N VAL A 150 4.38 7.74 0.12
CA VAL A 150 4.08 8.96 -0.64
C VAL A 150 4.43 8.78 -2.12
N CYS A 151 5.66 8.33 -2.41
CA CYS A 151 6.12 8.10 -3.78
C CYS A 151 5.37 6.94 -4.49
N GLN A 152 4.69 6.05 -3.76
CA GLN A 152 3.83 5.04 -4.37
C GLN A 152 2.49 5.59 -4.86
N VAL A 153 1.99 6.67 -4.25
CA VAL A 153 0.71 7.32 -4.62
C VAL A 153 0.96 8.47 -5.59
N LEU A 154 2.06 9.20 -5.44
CA LEU A 154 2.43 10.38 -6.24
C LEU A 154 3.56 10.11 -7.25
N ARG A 155 3.86 8.83 -7.50
CA ARG A 155 5.01 8.36 -8.28
C ARG A 155 6.35 8.86 -7.72
N ARG A 156 7.46 8.37 -8.29
CA ARG A 156 8.81 8.55 -7.73
C ARG A 156 9.35 9.98 -7.80
N ASP A 157 8.80 10.81 -8.67
CA ASP A 157 9.21 12.21 -8.92
C ASP A 157 8.27 13.25 -8.27
N LEU A 158 7.11 12.81 -7.75
CA LEU A 158 6.03 13.66 -7.24
C LEU A 158 5.35 14.55 -8.30
N GLU A 159 5.62 14.30 -9.59
CA GLU A 159 4.94 14.93 -10.73
C GLU A 159 3.73 14.12 -11.22
N GLY A 160 3.72 12.81 -10.90
CA GLY A 160 2.63 11.90 -11.21
C GLY A 160 1.64 11.72 -10.07
N MET A 161 0.59 10.93 -10.33
CA MET A 161 -0.31 10.43 -9.30
C MET A 161 -1.00 9.15 -9.79
N THR A 162 -1.35 8.28 -8.85
CA THR A 162 -2.12 7.06 -9.08
C THR A 162 -3.56 7.38 -9.50
N ASP A 163 -4.08 6.66 -10.50
CA ASP A 163 -5.50 6.71 -10.85
C ASP A 163 -6.36 6.11 -9.73
N PHE A 164 -5.87 5.05 -9.07
CA PHE A 164 -6.49 4.42 -7.91
C PHE A 164 -5.50 3.53 -7.14
N VAL A 165 -5.80 3.30 -5.85
CA VAL A 165 -5.10 2.32 -5.01
C VAL A 165 -5.93 1.03 -4.97
N ILE A 166 -5.31 -0.13 -5.18
CA ILE A 166 -5.85 -1.43 -4.74
C ILE A 166 -5.07 -1.84 -3.50
N CYS A 167 -5.79 -2.21 -2.44
CA CYS A 167 -5.15 -2.58 -1.19
C CYS A 167 -5.87 -3.67 -0.42
N TRP A 168 -5.26 -4.14 0.67
CA TRP A 168 -5.96 -4.86 1.72
C TRP A 168 -5.53 -4.37 3.10
N THR A 169 -6.49 -4.09 3.96
CA THR A 169 -6.31 -3.92 5.42
C THR A 169 -7.48 -4.59 6.14
N PRO A 170 -7.29 -5.17 7.33
CA PRO A 170 -8.31 -6.00 7.99
C PRO A 170 -9.57 -5.24 8.43
N ASP A 171 -9.50 -3.90 8.47
CA ASP A 171 -10.61 -3.01 8.79
C ASP A 171 -11.37 -2.49 7.56
N GLY A 172 -10.97 -2.86 6.34
CA GLY A 172 -11.60 -2.38 5.11
C GLY A 172 -11.48 -0.85 4.92
N CYS A 173 -10.48 -0.21 5.52
CA CYS A 173 -10.26 1.23 5.48
C CYS A 173 -10.02 1.75 4.04
N ILE A 174 -10.63 2.88 3.71
CA ILE A 174 -10.56 3.53 2.38
C ILE A 174 -10.30 5.04 2.45
N ASP A 175 -10.44 5.66 3.63
CA ASP A 175 -10.31 7.11 3.84
C ASP A 175 -10.05 7.45 5.32
N PHE A 176 -10.11 8.74 5.66
CA PHE A 176 -9.93 9.26 7.02
C PHE A 176 -11.00 8.81 8.03
N SER A 177 -12.23 8.51 7.58
CA SER A 177 -13.34 8.08 8.45
C SER A 177 -13.20 6.62 8.88
N GLY A 178 -12.64 5.78 8.00
CA GLY A 178 -12.37 4.37 8.27
C GLY A 178 -11.04 4.09 8.99
N TYR A 179 -10.14 5.09 9.09
CA TYR A 179 -8.79 4.89 9.59
C TYR A 179 -8.71 4.60 11.09
N LYS A 180 -8.02 3.50 11.43
CA LYS A 180 -7.81 3.05 12.80
C LYS A 180 -6.33 2.81 13.04
N GLN A 181 -5.72 3.68 13.84
CA GLN A 181 -4.32 3.52 14.24
C GLN A 181 -4.11 2.15 14.91
N GLY A 182 -3.09 1.42 14.48
CA GLY A 182 -2.81 0.07 14.95
C GLY A 182 -3.55 -1.06 14.22
N VAL A 183 -4.64 -0.77 13.49
CA VAL A 183 -5.39 -1.77 12.71
C VAL A 183 -5.15 -1.61 11.21
N THR A 184 -5.33 -0.40 10.65
CA THR A 184 -5.01 -0.11 9.24
C THR A 184 -3.50 -0.22 8.95
N GLY A 185 -2.67 -0.07 9.99
CA GLY A 185 -1.22 -0.16 9.91
C GLY A 185 -0.57 0.91 9.03
N GLY A 186 0.65 0.62 8.55
CA GLY A 186 1.43 1.55 7.71
C GLY A 186 0.82 1.80 6.33
N THR A 187 0.07 0.84 5.79
CA THR A 187 -0.71 0.92 4.55
C THR A 187 -1.70 2.09 4.59
N GLY A 188 -2.21 2.44 5.77
CA GLY A 188 -3.08 3.59 5.98
C GLY A 188 -2.52 4.90 5.43
N ILE A 189 -1.20 5.10 5.40
CA ILE A 189 -0.61 6.31 4.80
C ILE A 189 -0.88 6.42 3.30
N ALA A 190 -0.78 5.31 2.55
CA ALA A 190 -1.09 5.32 1.12
C ALA A 190 -2.60 5.51 0.87
N ILE A 191 -3.44 4.88 1.70
CA ILE A 191 -4.91 5.01 1.66
C ILE A 191 -5.33 6.47 1.92
N LEU A 192 -4.86 7.08 3.01
CA LEU A 192 -5.19 8.44 3.40
C LEU A 192 -4.69 9.48 2.40
N LEU A 193 -3.51 9.26 1.81
CA LEU A 193 -2.97 10.14 0.80
C LEU A 193 -3.75 10.06 -0.52
N ALA A 194 -4.13 8.86 -0.96
CA ALA A 194 -5.01 8.70 -2.11
C ALA A 194 -6.37 9.40 -1.88
N ALA A 195 -6.98 9.19 -0.71
CA ALA A 195 -8.21 9.84 -0.30
C ALA A 195 -8.08 11.38 -0.22
N SER A 196 -6.95 11.94 0.25
CA SER A 196 -6.76 13.39 0.30
C SER A 196 -6.71 14.05 -1.08
N TYR A 197 -6.28 13.31 -2.11
CA TYR A 197 -6.29 13.73 -3.53
C TYR A 197 -7.51 13.23 -4.33
N ASN A 198 -8.56 12.77 -3.64
CA ASN A 198 -9.80 12.22 -4.23
C ASN A 198 -9.55 11.06 -5.22
N ARG A 199 -8.50 10.26 -5.00
CA ARG A 199 -8.21 9.05 -5.78
C ARG A 199 -8.93 7.85 -5.17
N PRO A 200 -9.68 7.04 -5.95
CA PRO A 200 -10.36 5.85 -5.43
C PRO A 200 -9.43 4.87 -4.71
N VAL A 201 -9.92 4.29 -3.61
CA VAL A 201 -9.24 3.23 -2.86
C VAL A 201 -10.11 1.97 -2.85
N PHE A 202 -9.62 0.92 -3.48
CA PHE A 202 -10.25 -0.39 -3.56
C PHE A 202 -9.64 -1.35 -2.53
N ASN A 203 -10.08 -1.24 -1.28
CA ASN A 203 -9.72 -2.20 -0.24
C ASN A 203 -10.45 -3.55 -0.43
N LEU A 204 -9.68 -4.61 -0.72
CA LEU A 204 -10.16 -5.96 -1.03
C LEU A 204 -10.70 -6.74 0.18
N GLU A 205 -10.69 -6.20 1.40
CA GLU A 205 -11.49 -6.76 2.50
C GLU A 205 -12.99 -6.55 2.22
N ARG A 206 -13.33 -5.50 1.48
CA ARG A 206 -14.71 -5.14 1.15
C ARG A 206 -15.20 -5.92 -0.07
N ASP A 207 -16.37 -6.52 0.07
CA ASP A 207 -16.96 -7.42 -0.94
C ASP A 207 -17.30 -6.70 -2.26
N ASP A 208 -17.91 -5.52 -2.15
CA ASP A 208 -18.24 -4.64 -3.27
C ASP A 208 -16.98 -4.18 -4.02
N HIS A 209 -15.86 -3.98 -3.32
CA HIS A 209 -14.59 -3.60 -3.93
C HIS A 209 -13.94 -4.77 -4.67
N ARG A 210 -13.97 -5.99 -4.11
CA ARG A 210 -13.52 -7.19 -4.82
C ARG A 210 -14.29 -7.39 -6.12
N ARG A 211 -15.63 -7.32 -6.08
CA ARG A 211 -16.50 -7.40 -7.28
C ARG A 211 -16.09 -6.36 -8.32
N ARG A 212 -16.04 -5.08 -7.93
CA ARG A 212 -15.65 -3.98 -8.84
C ARG A 212 -14.27 -4.15 -9.46
N ILE A 213 -13.28 -4.71 -8.75
CA ILE A 213 -11.96 -5.00 -9.31
C ILE A 213 -12.02 -6.19 -10.27
N CYS A 214 -12.67 -7.30 -9.89
CA CYS A 214 -12.90 -8.46 -10.75
C CYS A 214 -13.58 -8.06 -12.08
N ASP A 215 -14.70 -7.34 -12.00
CA ASP A 215 -15.44 -6.83 -13.16
C ASP A 215 -14.56 -5.89 -14.00
N PHE A 216 -13.88 -4.94 -13.35
CA PHE A 216 -13.06 -3.96 -14.05
C PHE A 216 -11.94 -4.62 -14.85
N VAL A 217 -11.18 -5.55 -14.27
CA VAL A 217 -10.06 -6.19 -14.98
C VAL A 217 -10.44 -7.44 -15.77
N GLY A 218 -11.65 -7.99 -15.60
CA GLY A 218 -12.11 -9.19 -16.28
C GLY A 218 -11.58 -10.47 -15.64
N MET A 219 -11.87 -10.67 -14.36
CA MET A 219 -11.56 -11.88 -13.59
C MET A 219 -12.82 -12.44 -12.93
N ASP A 220 -12.86 -13.75 -12.75
CA ASP A 220 -13.92 -14.41 -11.99
C ASP A 220 -13.98 -13.87 -10.56
N TYR A 221 -15.21 -13.69 -10.05
CA TYR A 221 -15.43 -13.28 -8.68
C TYR A 221 -15.32 -14.47 -7.72
N PHE A 222 -14.49 -14.33 -6.69
CA PHE A 222 -14.48 -15.25 -5.56
C PHE A 222 -15.28 -14.65 -4.41
N GLU A 223 -16.46 -15.21 -4.14
CA GLU A 223 -17.23 -14.86 -2.95
C GLU A 223 -16.61 -15.57 -1.73
N ARG A 224 -16.25 -14.80 -0.70
CA ARG A 224 -15.75 -15.36 0.56
C ARG A 224 -16.84 -16.25 1.15
N PRO A 225 -16.58 -17.53 1.48
CA PRO A 225 -17.53 -18.34 2.23
C PRO A 225 -17.94 -17.59 3.51
N LYS A 226 -19.24 -17.44 3.75
CA LYS A 226 -19.72 -16.87 5.01
C LYS A 226 -19.11 -17.70 6.14
N ALA A 227 -18.56 -17.03 7.16
CA ALA A 227 -18.15 -17.72 8.37
C ALA A 227 -19.33 -18.56 8.86
N ALA A 228 -19.07 -19.82 9.23
CA ALA A 228 -20.10 -20.63 9.87
C ALA A 228 -20.60 -19.86 11.11
N PRO A 229 -21.91 -19.87 11.40
CA PRO A 229 -22.40 -19.27 12.63
C PRO A 229 -21.68 -19.93 13.81
N GLU A 230 -21.23 -19.10 14.76
CA GLU A 230 -20.67 -19.57 16.02
C GLU A 230 -21.62 -20.62 16.64
N PRO A 231 -21.12 -21.77 17.12
CA PRO A 231 -21.96 -22.81 17.70
C PRO A 231 -22.48 -22.39 19.07
N GLY A 232 -23.50 -21.53 19.09
CA GLY A 232 -23.95 -20.87 20.30
C GLY A 232 -25.16 -19.95 20.12
N ASP A 233 -26.28 -20.48 19.60
CA ASP A 233 -27.62 -19.95 19.91
C ASP A 233 -28.73 -20.99 19.63
N THR A 234 -28.50 -22.24 20.04
CA THR A 234 -29.60 -23.21 20.17
C THR A 234 -30.45 -22.79 21.37
N GLN A 235 -31.48 -21.97 21.15
CA GLN A 235 -32.51 -21.72 22.15
C GLN A 235 -33.06 -23.07 22.62
N ILE A 236 -32.74 -23.44 23.86
CA ILE A 236 -33.34 -24.59 24.52
C ILE A 236 -34.77 -24.20 24.82
N GLY A 237 -35.68 -24.53 23.92
CA GLY A 237 -37.11 -24.34 24.10
C GLY A 237 -37.56 -25.17 25.30
N LEU A 238 -37.72 -24.53 26.46
CA LEU A 238 -38.45 -25.08 27.58
C LEU A 238 -39.93 -25.15 27.18
N GLY A 239 -40.31 -26.31 26.63
CA GLY A 239 -41.71 -26.70 26.50
C GLY A 239 -42.32 -26.88 27.89
N PHE A 240 -43.54 -26.37 28.04
CA PHE A 240 -44.42 -26.59 29.19
C PHE A 240 -44.95 -28.03 29.22
#